data_AF-A0A9E5KA82-F1
#
_entry.id   AF-A0A9E5KA82-F1
#
_cell.length_a   1.000
_cell.length_b   1.000
_cell.length_c   1.000
_cell.angle_alpha   90.00
_cell.angle_beta   90.00
_cell.angle_gamma   90.00
#
_symmetry.space_group_name_H-M   'P 1'
#
loop_
_entity.id
_entity.type
_entity.pdbx_description
1 polymer ?
#
loop_
_entity_poly.entity_id
_entity_poly.type
_entity_poly.pdbx_seq_one_letter_code
_entity_poly.pdbx_strand_id
1 'polypeptide(L)'
;MIDFNTHNFESFVELIESFSNVRFFEKDHSYEIDGEKTSMSVSKLISKYEKPFDSQKIAEKVSKKEGLPVESILESWEYNREYSCHKGSEFHLYVENFLERRFTAIDKKAFINFVKSNNKLYSEDVVENYYKEMALLIRNFKNFYNWWREDHVLLKSEFVIGDKKTKICGTIDNLS
;
A
#
# COMPACT_ATOMS: atom_id res chain seq x y z
N MET A 1 6.75 27.70 -21.93
CA MET A 1 8.05 26.98 -21.94
C MET A 1 8.42 26.78 -20.49
N ILE A 2 8.49 25.54 -20.03
CA ILE A 2 9.04 25.24 -18.70
C ILE A 2 10.55 25.36 -18.84
N ASP A 3 11.15 26.28 -18.09
CA ASP A 3 12.60 26.47 -18.04
C ASP A 3 13.21 25.32 -17.22
N PHE A 4 13.73 24.31 -17.91
CA PHE A 4 14.51 23.24 -17.29
C PHE A 4 15.93 23.75 -17.06
N ASN A 5 16.11 24.62 -16.07
CA ASN A 5 17.45 24.96 -15.60
C ASN A 5 18.19 23.66 -15.24
N THR A 6 19.40 23.50 -15.79
CA THR A 6 20.26 22.31 -15.71
C THR A 6 20.49 21.77 -14.30
N HIS A 7 20.34 22.62 -13.27
CA HIS A 7 20.50 22.25 -11.86
C HIS A 7 19.47 21.19 -11.38
N ASN A 8 18.27 21.14 -11.97
CA ASN A 8 17.23 20.21 -11.50
C ASN A 8 17.49 18.77 -11.93
N PHE A 9 18.17 18.55 -13.05
CA PHE A 9 18.44 17.20 -13.54
C PHE A 9 19.60 16.55 -12.79
N GLU A 10 20.69 17.29 -12.56
CA GLU A 10 21.84 16.78 -11.80
C GLU A 10 21.45 16.42 -10.37
N SER A 11 20.65 17.26 -9.71
CA SER A 11 20.13 16.99 -8.36
C SER A 11 19.28 15.72 -8.31
N PHE A 12 18.48 15.45 -9.35
CA PHE A 12 17.69 14.22 -9.41
C PHE A 12 18.56 12.98 -9.61
N VAL A 13 19.58 13.06 -10.47
CA VAL A 13 20.54 11.96 -10.65
C VAL A 13 21.26 11.67 -9.33
N GLU A 14 21.77 12.70 -8.65
CA GLU A 14 22.43 12.56 -7.35
C GLU A 14 21.50 11.91 -6.30
N LEU A 15 20.22 12.30 -6.29
CA LEU A 15 19.22 11.69 -5.41
C LEU A 15 19.04 10.19 -5.70
N ILE A 16 18.92 9.79 -6.96
CA ILE A 16 18.79 8.37 -7.32
C ILE A 16 20.07 7.59 -6.96
N GLU A 17 21.24 8.16 -7.23
CA GLU A 17 22.53 7.54 -6.93
C GLU A 17 22.75 7.34 -5.42
N SER A 18 22.27 8.28 -4.59
CA SER A 18 22.38 8.24 -3.12
C SER A 18 21.74 7.01 -2.49
N PHE A 19 20.78 6.37 -3.17
CA PHE A 19 20.07 5.17 -2.69
C PHE A 19 20.28 3.95 -3.59
N SER A 20 21.20 4.01 -4.56
CA SER A 20 21.48 2.93 -5.52
C SER A 20 21.94 1.60 -4.88
N ASN A 21 22.41 1.66 -3.63
CA ASN A 21 22.85 0.53 -2.82
C ASN A 21 21.75 -0.06 -1.92
N VAL A 22 20.54 0.51 -1.95
CA VAL A 22 19.38 0.03 -1.21
C VAL A 22 18.53 -0.83 -2.12
N ARG A 23 18.13 -2.02 -1.64
CA ARG A 23 17.29 -2.95 -2.40
C ARG A 23 16.05 -3.31 -1.59
N PHE A 24 14.91 -3.35 -2.26
CA PHE A 24 13.66 -3.85 -1.71
C PHE A 24 13.34 -5.22 -2.30
N PHE A 25 12.83 -6.12 -1.46
CA PHE A 25 12.39 -7.45 -1.84
C PHE A 25 10.90 -7.59 -1.55
N GLU A 26 10.10 -7.58 -2.61
CA GLU A 26 8.63 -7.63 -2.51
C GLU A 26 8.13 -8.89 -1.78
N LYS A 27 8.74 -10.04 -2.05
CA LYS A 27 8.27 -11.34 -1.54
C LYS A 27 8.20 -11.40 -0.01
N ASP A 28 9.19 -10.84 0.67
CA ASP A 28 9.29 -10.87 2.13
C ASP A 28 9.17 -9.48 2.77
N HIS A 29 8.83 -8.46 1.97
CA HIS A 29 8.74 -7.06 2.39
C HIS A 29 9.97 -6.65 3.22
N SER A 30 11.14 -6.96 2.67
CA SER A 30 12.43 -6.74 3.33
C SER A 30 13.33 -5.82 2.51
N TYR A 31 14.36 -5.27 3.16
CA TYR A 31 15.31 -4.37 2.51
C TYR A 31 16.74 -4.76 2.81
N GLU A 32 17.65 -4.44 1.91
CA GLU A 32 19.10 -4.52 2.08
C GLU A 32 19.75 -3.16 1.87
N ILE A 33 20.82 -2.88 2.62
CA ILE A 33 21.71 -1.73 2.40
C ILE A 33 23.12 -2.29 2.26
N ASP A 34 23.80 -1.99 1.15
CA ASP A 34 25.16 -2.49 0.87
C ASP A 34 25.26 -4.03 0.91
N GLY A 35 24.18 -4.72 0.52
CA GLY A 35 24.07 -6.19 0.55
C GLY A 35 23.80 -6.80 1.94
N GLU A 36 23.66 -5.98 2.97
CA GLU A 36 23.29 -6.42 4.32
C GLU A 36 21.80 -6.28 4.55
N LYS A 37 21.14 -7.36 5.01
CA LYS A 37 19.72 -7.31 5.38
C LYS A 37 19.47 -6.33 6.51
N THR A 38 18.47 -5.47 6.30
CA THR A 38 17.91 -4.62 7.33
C THR A 38 16.66 -5.27 7.92
N SER A 39 16.49 -5.14 9.23
CA SER A 39 15.30 -5.67 9.92
C SER A 39 14.20 -4.62 10.12
N MET A 40 14.49 -3.34 9.87
CA MET A 40 13.64 -2.21 10.22
C MET A 40 13.16 -1.44 9.00
N SER A 41 11.84 -1.45 8.77
CA SER A 41 11.18 -0.49 7.87
C SER A 41 10.59 0.67 8.65
N VAL A 42 10.27 1.79 7.98
CA VAL A 42 9.55 2.92 8.58
C VAL A 42 8.26 2.45 9.26
N SER A 43 7.44 1.61 8.60
CA SER A 43 6.19 1.08 9.19
C SER A 43 6.45 0.21 10.42
N LYS A 44 7.50 -0.61 10.42
CA LYS A 44 7.92 -1.41 11.58
C LYS A 44 8.47 -0.55 12.72
N LEU A 45 9.05 0.61 12.42
CA LEU A 45 9.49 1.55 13.45
C LEU A 45 8.28 2.21 14.11
N ILE A 46 7.33 2.70 13.31
CA ILE A 46 6.11 3.35 13.80
C ILE A 46 5.32 2.40 14.71
N SER A 47 5.20 1.13 14.33
CA SER A 47 4.45 0.13 15.12
C SER A 47 5.02 -0.12 16.52
N LYS A 48 6.30 0.22 16.78
CA LYS A 48 6.88 0.15 18.14
C LYS A 48 6.35 1.22 19.09
N TYR A 49 5.85 2.33 18.56
CA TYR A 49 5.33 3.45 19.33
C TYR A 49 3.80 3.47 19.36
N GLU A 50 3.15 2.67 18.50
CA GLU A 50 1.71 2.49 18.52
C GLU A 50 1.28 1.59 19.68
N LYS A 51 0.18 1.97 20.32
CA LYS A 51 -0.44 1.11 21.33
C LYS A 51 -1.08 -0.10 20.63
N PRO A 52 -0.74 -1.35 21.02
CA PRO A 52 -1.36 -2.53 20.43
C PRO A 52 -2.89 -2.50 20.57
N PHE A 53 -3.58 -2.88 19.50
CA PHE A 53 -5.01 -3.07 19.51
C PHE A 53 -5.34 -4.39 20.21
N ASP A 54 -5.81 -4.30 21.46
CA ASP A 54 -6.32 -5.45 22.22
C ASP A 54 -7.71 -5.84 21.69
N SER A 55 -7.69 -6.59 20.58
CA SER A 55 -8.88 -6.99 19.84
C SER A 55 -9.86 -7.76 20.72
N GLN A 56 -9.37 -8.66 21.57
CA GLN A 56 -10.19 -9.45 22.49
C GLN A 56 -10.98 -8.57 23.46
N LYS A 57 -10.28 -7.68 24.18
CA LYS A 57 -10.92 -6.79 25.17
C LYS A 57 -11.93 -5.84 24.53
N ILE A 58 -11.67 -5.38 23.31
CA ILE A 58 -12.57 -4.46 22.61
C ILE A 58 -13.76 -5.24 22.04
N ALA A 59 -13.55 -6.44 21.50
CA ALA A 59 -14.62 -7.31 21.02
C ALA A 59 -15.58 -7.71 22.15
N GLU A 60 -15.10 -7.97 23.37
CA GLU A 60 -15.96 -8.21 24.54
C GLU A 60 -16.87 -7.01 24.88
N LYS A 61 -16.35 -5.78 24.73
CA LYS A 61 -17.16 -4.57 24.93
C LYS A 61 -18.20 -4.38 23.84
N VAL A 62 -17.82 -4.61 22.58
CA VAL A 62 -18.73 -4.52 21.43
C VAL A 62 -19.80 -5.60 21.52
N SER A 63 -19.42 -6.83 21.90
CA SER A 63 -20.35 -7.94 22.12
C SER A 63 -21.44 -7.60 23.13
N LYS A 64 -21.07 -7.01 24.29
CA LYS A 64 -22.03 -6.56 25.30
C LYS A 64 -22.96 -5.45 24.81
N LYS A 65 -22.46 -4.58 23.92
CA LYS A 65 -23.22 -3.44 23.39
C LYS A 65 -24.21 -3.87 22.29
N GLU A 66 -23.75 -4.72 21.37
CA GLU A 66 -24.48 -5.09 20.15
C GLU A 66 -25.24 -6.42 20.28
N GLY A 67 -25.00 -7.19 21.36
CA GLY A 67 -25.62 -8.51 21.56
C GLY A 67 -25.08 -9.61 20.64
N LEU A 68 -23.92 -9.39 20.02
CA LEU A 68 -23.29 -10.34 19.09
C LEU A 68 -22.24 -11.21 19.80
N PRO A 69 -22.02 -12.47 19.38
CA PRO A 69 -20.93 -13.28 19.90
C PRO A 69 -19.55 -12.64 19.65
N VAL A 70 -18.66 -12.67 20.65
CA VAL A 70 -17.28 -12.14 20.54
C VAL A 70 -16.55 -12.74 19.33
N GLU A 71 -16.67 -14.05 19.13
CA GLU A 71 -16.06 -14.76 18.00
C GLU A 71 -16.50 -14.17 16.66
N SER A 72 -17.79 -13.88 16.49
CA SER A 72 -18.31 -13.32 15.24
C SER A 72 -17.76 -11.92 14.93
N ILE A 73 -17.48 -11.13 15.98
CA ILE A 73 -16.89 -9.79 15.85
C ILE A 73 -15.43 -9.92 15.43
N LEU A 74 -14.68 -10.81 16.07
CA LEU A 74 -13.27 -11.06 15.75
C LEU A 74 -13.11 -11.59 14.32
N GLU A 75 -13.94 -12.56 13.92
CA GLU A 75 -13.98 -13.08 12.55
C GLU A 75 -14.28 -11.97 11.54
N SER A 76 -15.25 -11.08 11.83
CA SER A 76 -15.56 -9.95 10.96
C SER A 76 -14.41 -8.96 10.83
N TRP A 77 -13.73 -8.63 11.94
CA TRP A 77 -12.57 -7.73 11.90
C TRP A 77 -11.40 -8.34 11.16
N GLU A 78 -11.16 -9.64 11.32
CA GLU A 78 -10.14 -10.37 10.59
C GLU A 78 -10.38 -10.33 9.09
N TYR A 79 -11.61 -10.66 8.68
CA TYR A 79 -12.02 -10.57 7.28
C TYR A 79 -11.86 -9.15 6.73
N ASN A 80 -12.33 -8.13 7.46
CA ASN A 80 -12.22 -6.73 7.04
C ASN A 80 -10.77 -6.29 6.89
N ARG A 81 -9.88 -6.77 7.77
CA ARG A 81 -8.44 -6.51 7.69
C ARG A 81 -7.87 -7.09 6.41
N GLU A 82 -8.08 -8.38 6.14
CA GLU A 82 -7.59 -9.05 4.94
C GLU A 82 -8.17 -8.45 3.66
N TYR A 83 -9.49 -8.20 3.62
CA TYR A 83 -10.17 -7.56 2.50
C TYR A 83 -9.59 -6.17 2.20
N SER A 84 -9.36 -5.37 3.25
CA SER A 84 -8.76 -4.04 3.11
C SER A 84 -7.32 -4.11 2.61
N CYS A 85 -6.51 -5.04 3.12
CA CYS A 85 -5.15 -5.27 2.64
C CYS A 85 -5.13 -5.67 1.16
N HIS A 86 -5.93 -6.66 0.75
CA HIS A 86 -6.01 -7.09 -0.65
C HIS A 86 -6.44 -5.94 -1.57
N LYS A 87 -7.52 -5.22 -1.20
CA LYS A 87 -8.01 -4.07 -1.95
C LYS A 87 -6.95 -2.98 -2.09
N GLY A 88 -6.23 -2.69 -1.01
CA GLY A 88 -5.12 -1.74 -0.99
C GLY A 88 -4.00 -2.14 -1.94
N SER A 89 -3.52 -3.38 -1.86
CA SER A 89 -2.45 -3.88 -2.74
C SER A 89 -2.82 -3.83 -4.22
N GLU A 90 -4.03 -4.28 -4.58
CA GLU A 90 -4.50 -4.21 -5.98
C GLU A 90 -4.63 -2.76 -6.47
N PHE A 91 -5.06 -1.84 -5.59
CA PHE A 91 -5.18 -0.43 -5.93
C PHE A 91 -3.81 0.24 -6.11
N HIS A 92 -2.84 -0.01 -5.22
CA HIS A 92 -1.47 0.49 -5.38
C HIS A 92 -0.84 -0.03 -6.67
N LEU A 93 -0.96 -1.33 -6.95
CA LEU A 93 -0.49 -1.92 -8.21
C LEU A 93 -1.12 -1.24 -9.43
N TYR A 94 -2.42 -0.91 -9.38
CA TYR A 94 -3.07 -0.14 -10.44
C TYR A 94 -2.44 1.26 -10.61
N VAL A 95 -2.26 1.99 -9.49
CA VAL A 95 -1.70 3.35 -9.49
C VAL A 95 -0.26 3.35 -10.03
N GLU A 96 0.59 2.46 -9.54
CA GLU A 96 1.98 2.30 -10.00
C GLU A 96 2.02 2.05 -11.51
N ASN A 97 1.24 1.08 -12.01
CA ASN A 97 1.18 0.80 -13.43
C ASN A 97 0.68 2.00 -14.24
N PHE A 98 -0.34 2.71 -13.76
CA PHE A 98 -0.85 3.90 -14.41
C PHE A 98 0.24 4.99 -14.54
N LEU A 99 0.97 5.25 -13.47
CA LEU A 99 2.04 6.25 -13.42
C LEU A 99 3.24 5.87 -14.29
N GLU A 100 3.56 4.58 -14.37
CA GLU A 100 4.60 4.03 -15.25
C GLU A 100 4.14 3.83 -16.71
N ARG A 101 2.93 4.27 -17.07
CA ARG A 101 2.34 4.10 -18.41
C ARG A 101 2.20 2.64 -18.84
N ARG A 102 2.04 1.73 -17.90
CA ARG A 102 1.72 0.31 -18.11
C ARG A 102 0.21 0.11 -17.99
N PHE A 103 -0.33 -0.74 -18.86
CA PHE A 103 -1.72 -1.19 -18.73
C PHE A 103 -1.78 -2.35 -17.74
N THR A 104 -2.61 -2.22 -16.71
CA THR A 104 -2.99 -3.35 -15.85
C THR A 104 -4.50 -3.34 -15.64
N ALA A 105 -5.09 -4.53 -15.68
CA ALA A 105 -6.48 -4.73 -15.30
C ALA A 105 -6.53 -5.27 -13.87
N ILE A 106 -7.60 -4.96 -13.14
CA ILE A 106 -7.85 -5.58 -11.83
C ILE A 106 -8.00 -7.09 -12.02
N ASP A 107 -7.21 -7.90 -11.31
CA ASP A 107 -7.25 -9.35 -11.49
C ASP A 107 -8.48 -9.97 -10.80
N LYS A 108 -9.49 -10.26 -11.62
CA LYS A 108 -10.71 -10.94 -11.18
C LYS A 108 -10.49 -12.32 -10.62
N LYS A 109 -9.54 -13.06 -11.18
CA LYS A 109 -9.28 -14.42 -10.73
C LYS A 109 -8.60 -14.37 -9.36
N ALA A 110 -7.65 -13.46 -9.16
CA ALA A 110 -7.00 -13.26 -7.87
C ALA A 110 -8.02 -12.95 -6.76
N PHE A 111 -8.92 -11.97 -6.98
CA PHE A 111 -9.94 -11.64 -5.98
C PHE A 111 -10.93 -12.79 -5.74
N ILE A 112 -11.39 -13.47 -6.79
CA ILE A 112 -12.28 -14.64 -6.62
C ILE A 112 -11.59 -15.72 -5.79
N ASN A 113 -10.30 -15.98 -6.03
CA ASN A 113 -9.53 -16.97 -5.27
C ASN A 113 -9.37 -16.53 -3.80
N PHE A 114 -9.10 -15.25 -3.54
CA PHE A 114 -9.06 -14.69 -2.20
C PHE A 114 -10.38 -14.91 -1.45
N VAL A 115 -11.52 -14.53 -2.04
CA VAL A 115 -12.84 -14.70 -1.40
C VAL A 115 -13.18 -16.18 -1.20
N LYS A 116 -12.89 -17.05 -2.18
CA LYS A 116 -13.14 -18.50 -2.06
C LYS A 116 -12.31 -19.14 -0.94
N SER A 117 -11.05 -18.74 -0.79
CA SER A 117 -10.19 -19.25 0.30
C SER A 117 -10.74 -18.89 1.69
N ASN A 118 -11.52 -17.81 1.76
CA ASN A 118 -12.14 -17.32 2.99
C ASN A 118 -13.55 -17.90 3.27
N ASN A 119 -14.01 -18.90 2.49
CA ASN A 119 -15.14 -19.86 2.63
C ASN A 119 -16.51 -19.44 3.25
N LYS A 120 -16.60 -18.41 4.10
CA LYS A 120 -17.80 -18.02 4.87
C LYS A 120 -18.60 -16.88 4.23
N LEU A 121 -18.05 -16.15 3.25
CA LEU A 121 -18.65 -14.91 2.71
C LEU A 121 -18.71 -14.83 1.18
N TYR A 122 -18.47 -15.92 0.45
CA TYR A 122 -18.56 -15.90 -1.00
C TYR A 122 -20.02 -15.72 -1.47
N SER A 123 -20.29 -14.60 -2.14
CA SER A 123 -21.49 -14.39 -2.97
C SER A 123 -21.11 -13.61 -4.23
N GLU A 124 -21.94 -13.68 -5.27
CA GLU A 124 -21.78 -12.86 -6.47
C GLU A 124 -21.84 -11.36 -6.13
N ASP A 125 -22.67 -10.98 -5.15
CA ASP A 125 -22.79 -9.61 -4.65
C ASP A 125 -21.47 -9.09 -4.05
N VAL A 126 -20.71 -9.92 -3.34
CA VAL A 126 -19.40 -9.53 -2.78
C VAL A 126 -18.41 -9.22 -3.90
N VAL A 127 -18.41 -10.03 -4.96
CA VAL A 127 -17.57 -9.78 -6.14
C VAL A 127 -17.97 -8.48 -6.82
N GLU A 128 -19.27 -8.27 -7.07
CA GLU A 128 -19.75 -7.04 -7.69
C GLU A 128 -19.42 -5.79 -6.86
N ASN A 129 -19.63 -5.86 -5.54
CA ASN A 129 -19.35 -4.76 -4.63
C ASN A 129 -17.85 -4.41 -4.60
N TYR A 130 -16.96 -5.40 -4.59
CA TYR A 130 -15.51 -5.16 -4.69
C TYR A 130 -15.16 -4.36 -5.94
N TYR A 131 -15.74 -4.70 -7.09
CA TYR A 131 -15.50 -3.95 -8.33
C TYR A 131 -16.06 -2.54 -8.32
N LYS A 132 -17.23 -2.33 -7.70
CA LYS A 132 -17.79 -0.99 -7.50
C LYS A 132 -16.87 -0.13 -6.64
N GLU A 133 -16.35 -0.69 -5.54
CA GLU A 133 -15.39 -0.02 -4.67
C GLU A 133 -14.09 0.31 -5.40
N MET A 134 -13.51 -0.65 -6.13
CA MET A 134 -12.29 -0.43 -6.91
C MET A 134 -12.48 0.62 -8.00
N ALA A 135 -13.61 0.58 -8.72
CA ALA A 135 -13.94 1.60 -9.72
C ALA A 135 -14.05 3.00 -9.11
N LEU A 136 -14.62 3.10 -7.90
CA LEU A 136 -14.69 4.35 -7.15
C LEU A 136 -13.30 4.85 -6.74
N LEU A 137 -12.43 3.98 -6.22
CA LEU A 137 -11.05 4.32 -5.87
C LEU A 137 -10.26 4.80 -7.09
N ILE A 138 -10.34 4.07 -8.20
CA ILE A 138 -9.68 4.44 -9.47
C ILE A 138 -10.20 5.79 -9.98
N ARG A 139 -11.51 6.02 -9.91
CA ARG A 139 -12.10 7.32 -10.29
C ARG A 139 -11.56 8.44 -9.40
N ASN A 140 -11.53 8.24 -8.10
CA ASN A 140 -11.03 9.24 -7.14
C ASN A 140 -9.55 9.53 -7.38
N PHE A 141 -8.74 8.50 -7.62
CA PHE A 141 -7.33 8.64 -8.00
C PHE A 141 -7.18 9.44 -9.29
N LYS A 142 -7.94 9.13 -10.35
CA LYS A 142 -7.86 9.87 -11.62
C LYS A 142 -8.22 11.34 -11.44
N ASN A 143 -9.23 11.64 -10.62
CA ASN A 143 -9.59 13.01 -10.29
C ASN A 143 -8.46 13.73 -9.54
N PHE A 144 -7.91 13.07 -8.51
CA PHE A 144 -6.75 13.57 -7.77
C PHE A 144 -5.55 13.82 -8.70
N TYR A 145 -5.18 12.83 -9.53
CA TYR A 145 -4.06 12.93 -10.45
C TYR A 145 -4.24 14.04 -11.47
N ASN A 146 -5.45 14.23 -12.01
CA ASN A 146 -5.73 15.31 -12.96
C ASN A 146 -5.56 16.70 -12.35
N TRP A 147 -5.95 16.87 -11.09
CA TRP A 147 -5.70 18.10 -10.34
C TRP A 147 -4.20 18.25 -10.00
N TRP A 148 -3.60 17.21 -9.46
CA TRP A 148 -2.21 17.20 -8.98
C TRP A 148 -1.19 17.47 -10.09
N ARG A 149 -1.41 16.95 -11.30
CA ARG A 149 -0.50 17.12 -12.44
C ARG A 149 -0.51 18.51 -13.07
N GLU A 150 -1.35 19.44 -12.59
CA GLU A 150 -1.39 20.81 -13.10
C GLU A 150 -0.10 21.57 -12.74
N ASP A 151 0.47 21.27 -11.58
CA ASP A 151 1.66 21.94 -11.02
C ASP A 151 2.72 20.96 -10.49
N HIS A 152 2.46 19.65 -10.49
CA HIS A 152 3.44 18.62 -10.09
C HIS A 152 3.94 17.79 -11.28
N VAL A 153 5.19 17.35 -11.22
CA VAL A 153 5.80 16.41 -12.17
C VAL A 153 6.20 15.16 -11.41
N LEU A 154 5.66 14.00 -11.80
CA LEU A 154 6.12 12.73 -11.23
C LEU A 154 7.59 12.49 -11.61
N LEU A 155 8.45 12.33 -10.60
CA LEU A 155 9.85 11.97 -10.77
C LEU A 155 10.04 10.45 -10.69
N LYS A 156 9.42 9.78 -9.71
CA LYS A 156 9.53 8.33 -9.51
C LYS A 156 8.39 7.79 -8.63
N SER A 157 7.79 6.67 -9.04
CA SER A 157 6.92 5.84 -8.20
C SER A 157 7.74 4.78 -7.46
N GLU A 158 7.27 4.34 -6.30
CA GLU A 158 7.88 3.30 -5.46
C GLU A 158 9.40 3.54 -5.25
N PHE A 159 9.75 4.75 -4.81
CA PHE A 159 11.15 5.12 -4.60
C PHE A 159 11.69 4.56 -3.28
N VAL A 160 12.54 3.53 -3.41
CA VAL A 160 13.20 2.87 -2.29
C VAL A 160 14.32 3.74 -1.73
N ILE A 161 14.28 4.00 -0.42
CA ILE A 161 15.26 4.82 0.31
C ILE A 161 15.69 4.11 1.60
N GLY A 162 16.84 4.52 2.14
CA GLY A 162 17.33 4.00 3.42
C GLY A 162 18.41 4.85 4.04
N ASP A 163 18.45 4.88 5.38
CA ASP A 163 19.52 5.52 6.15
C ASP A 163 20.56 4.48 6.57
N LYS A 164 21.81 4.66 6.11
CA LYS A 164 22.94 3.77 6.43
C LYS A 164 23.24 3.71 7.92
N LYS A 165 23.06 4.82 8.65
CA LYS A 165 23.43 4.91 10.07
C LYS A 165 22.47 4.13 10.94
N THR A 166 21.17 4.33 10.75
CA THR A 166 20.14 3.66 11.54
C THR A 166 19.69 2.32 10.96
N LYS A 167 20.04 2.04 9.70
CA LYS A 167 19.58 0.88 8.92
C LYS A 167 18.05 0.81 8.82
N ILE A 168 17.39 1.96 8.77
CA ILE A 168 15.94 2.10 8.54
C ILE A 168 15.71 2.34 7.06
N CYS A 169 14.82 1.56 6.45
CA CYS A 169 14.44 1.69 5.05
C CYS A 169 12.95 1.99 4.88
N GLY A 170 12.58 2.50 3.71
CA GLY A 170 11.19 2.69 3.32
C GLY A 170 11.05 2.82 1.81
N THR A 171 9.81 2.79 1.36
CA THR A 171 9.44 3.06 -0.03
C THR A 171 8.52 4.28 -0.04
N ILE A 172 8.84 5.24 -0.88
CA ILE A 172 7.99 6.42 -1.12
C ILE A 172 7.08 6.10 -2.29
N ASP A 173 5.76 6.09 -2.07
CA ASP A 173 4.77 5.78 -3.10
C ASP A 173 4.97 6.65 -4.35
N ASN A 174 5.03 7.98 -4.18
CA ASN A 174 5.19 8.96 -5.25
C ASN A 174 6.15 10.09 -4.86
N LEU A 175 7.22 10.25 -5.64
CA LEU A 175 8.13 11.40 -5.58
C LEU A 175 7.82 12.36 -6.72
N SER A 176 7.61 13.63 -6.41
CA SER A 176 7.29 14.71 -7.36
C SER A 176 7.83 16.06 -6.97
#